data_AF-A0A6C2TXQ7-F1
#
_entry.id   AF-A0A6C2TXQ7-F1
#
_cell.length_a   1.000
_cell.length_b   1.000
_cell.length_c   1.000
_cell.angle_alpha   90.00
_cell.angle_beta   90.00
_cell.angle_gamma   90.00
#
_symmetry.space_group_name_H-M   'P 1'
#
loop_
_entity.id
_entity.type
_entity.pdbx_description
1 polymer ?
#
loop_
_entity_poly.entity_id
_entity_poly.type
_entity_poly.pdbx_seq_one_letter_code
_entity_poly.pdbx_strand_id
1 'polypeptide(L)'
;MFFREKKTRKTRVVQLVENRRDSEGKVRQRVVVSLGGCLVPDEHRKRVAAELSRRMAGYEQLLSEEPIIEYWVGRVIEHMEEAGSLPPAARREVPTWPTCAARSAICSTSTKPSCFTI
;
A
#
# COMPACT_ATOMS: atom_id res chain seq x y z
N MET A 1 9.03 4.82 12.08
CA MET A 1 9.50 5.54 10.88
C MET A 1 9.62 7.02 11.19
N PHE A 2 10.27 7.83 10.34
CA PHE A 2 10.32 9.28 10.49
C PHE A 2 10.50 9.99 9.14
N PHE A 3 10.10 11.26 9.08
CA PHE A 3 10.37 12.12 7.93
C PHE A 3 11.73 12.81 8.07
N ARG A 4 12.49 12.81 6.98
CA ARG A 4 13.75 13.51 6.84
C ARG A 4 13.67 14.48 5.68
N GLU A 5 14.02 15.73 5.92
CA GLU A 5 14.25 16.66 4.82
C GLU A 5 15.67 16.54 4.29
N LYS A 6 15.79 16.56 2.96
CA LYS A 6 17.07 16.71 2.27
C LYS A 6 16.99 17.94 1.38
N LYS A 7 17.84 18.92 1.68
CA LYS A 7 18.04 20.10 0.83
C LYS A 7 18.92 19.69 -0.35
N THR A 8 18.38 19.82 -1.56
CA THR A 8 19.13 19.70 -2.81
C THR A 8 19.34 21.09 -3.39
N ARG A 9 20.29 21.25 -4.32
CA ARG A 9 20.69 22.53 -4.91
C ARG A 9 19.54 23.35 -5.53
N LYS A 10 18.42 22.69 -5.88
CA LYS A 10 17.24 23.32 -6.51
C LYS A 10 15.93 23.15 -5.73
N THR A 11 15.81 22.14 -4.87
CA THR A 11 14.54 21.77 -4.21
C THR A 11 14.75 21.17 -2.83
N ARG A 12 13.73 21.26 -1.98
CA ARG A 12 13.64 20.52 -0.71
C ARG A 12 12.84 19.24 -0.96
N VAL A 13 13.41 18.10 -0.61
CA VAL A 13 12.76 16.80 -0.76
C VAL A 13 12.55 16.20 0.61
N VAL A 14 11.30 15.82 0.91
CA VAL A 14 10.95 15.07 2.12
C VAL A 14 11.07 13.57 1.81
N GLN A 15 11.72 12.82 2.69
CA GLN A 15 11.86 11.37 2.58
C GLN A 15 11.27 10.69 3.81
N LEU A 16 10.53 9.61 3.61
CA LEU A 16 10.12 8.72 4.68
C LEU A 16 11.21 7.68 4.89
N VAL A 17 11.70 7.57 6.11
CA VAL A 17 12.80 6.67 6.49
C VAL A 17 12.31 5.70 7.57
N GLU A 18 12.61 4.42 7.37
CA GLU A 18 12.45 3.36 8.36
C GLU A 18 13.80 3.06 8.99
N ASN A 19 13.75 2.65 10.26
CA ASN A 19 14.93 2.18 10.95
C ASN A 19 14.79 0.67 11.16
N ARG A 20 15.69 -0.11 10.58
CA ARG A 20 15.66 -1.57 10.59
C ARG A 20 16.95 -2.10 11.22
N ARG A 21 16.82 -3.04 12.14
CA ARG A 21 17.97 -3.77 12.68
C ARG A 21 18.40 -4.85 11.69
N ASP A 22 19.69 -4.92 11.41
CA ASP A 22 20.27 -6.03 10.66
C ASP A 22 20.50 -7.25 11.56
N SER A 23 20.92 -8.36 10.95
CA SER A 23 21.21 -9.61 11.66
C SER A 23 22.38 -9.50 12.64
N GLU A 24 23.22 -8.46 12.53
CA GLU A 24 24.31 -8.16 13.46
C GLU A 24 23.84 -7.27 14.63
N GLY A 25 22.55 -6.94 14.68
CA GLY A 25 21.97 -6.06 15.70
C GLY A 25 22.25 -4.57 15.45
N LYS A 26 22.91 -4.20 14.35
CA LYS A 26 23.18 -2.80 14.00
C LYS A 26 21.94 -2.17 13.39
N VAL A 27 21.74 -0.91 13.75
CA VAL A 27 20.59 -0.10 13.35
C VAL A 27 20.90 0.54 11.99
N ARG A 28 20.22 0.12 10.93
CA ARG A 28 20.36 0.68 9.58
C ARG A 28 19.12 1.47 9.17
N GLN A 29 19.36 2.64 8.58
CA GLN A 29 18.30 3.47 8.02
C GLN A 29 18.01 3.06 6.59
N ARG A 30 16.74 2.81 6.27
CA ARG A 30 16.26 2.52 4.92
C ARG A 30 15.29 3.62 4.49
N VAL A 31 15.53 4.20 3.32
CA VAL A 31 14.57 5.11 2.70
C VAL A 31 13.42 4.27 2.14
N VAL A 32 12.20 4.58 2.56
CA VAL A 32 10.99 3.89 2.11
C VAL A 32 10.38 4.59 0.91
N VAL A 33 10.23 5.90 0.96
CA VAL A 33 9.77 6.68 -0.20
C VAL A 33 10.36 8.09 -0.15
N SER A 34 10.64 8.66 -1.31
CA SER A 34 10.95 10.07 -1.44
C SER A 34 9.69 10.80 -1.91
N LEU A 35 9.12 11.65 -1.05
CA LEU A 35 7.85 12.34 -1.29
C LEU A 35 7.98 13.55 -2.24
N GLY A 36 9.18 13.81 -2.78
CA GLY A 36 9.41 14.91 -3.70
C GLY A 36 8.90 16.25 -3.14
N GLY A 37 7.90 16.83 -3.83
CA GLY A 37 7.24 18.09 -3.48
C GLY A 37 6.00 17.96 -2.58
N CYS A 38 5.64 16.76 -2.11
CA CYS A 38 4.55 16.57 -1.17
C CYS A 38 5.04 16.87 0.26
N LEU A 39 4.75 18.09 0.74
CA LEU A 39 5.23 18.61 2.02
C LEU A 39 4.23 18.34 3.13
N VAL A 40 4.45 17.27 3.90
CA VAL A 40 3.77 17.09 5.18
C VAL A 40 4.24 18.19 6.15
N PRO A 41 3.33 18.95 6.78
CA PRO A 41 3.68 20.01 7.73
C PRO A 41 4.48 19.46 8.91
N ASP A 42 5.49 20.22 9.35
CA ASP A 42 6.44 19.82 10.41
C ASP A 42 5.74 19.37 11.70
N GLU A 43 4.66 20.05 12.07
CA GLU A 43 3.83 19.77 13.25
C GLU A 43 3.21 18.37 13.21
N HIS A 44 2.86 17.89 12.01
CA HIS A 44 2.16 16.62 11.82
C HIS A 44 3.08 15.46 11.46
N ARG A 45 4.33 15.73 11.07
CA ARG A 45 5.30 14.71 10.62
C ARG A 45 5.44 13.54 11.58
N LYS A 46 5.55 13.82 12.88
CA LYS A 46 5.75 12.77 13.88
C LYS A 46 4.52 11.86 13.99
N ARG A 47 3.31 12.45 13.98
CA ARG A 47 2.05 11.72 14.07
C ARG A 47 1.80 10.90 12.80
N VAL A 48 1.90 11.54 11.64
CA VAL A 48 1.77 10.88 10.32
C VAL A 48 2.76 9.72 10.18
N ALA A 49 4.02 9.89 10.60
CA ALA A 49 5.03 8.82 10.53
C ALA A 49 4.74 7.65 11.48
N ALA A 50 4.10 7.91 12.63
CA ALA A 50 3.66 6.86 13.54
C ALA A 50 2.55 6.03 12.90
N GLU A 51 1.56 6.68 12.29
CA GLU A 51 0.46 5.98 11.61
C GLU A 51 0.88 5.20 10.39
N LEU A 52 1.75 5.77 9.55
CA LEU A 52 2.34 5.03 8.44
C LEU A 52 3.05 3.77 8.94
N SER A 53 3.75 3.87 10.07
CA SER A 53 4.42 2.72 10.69
C SER A 53 3.43 1.64 11.16
N ARG A 54 2.25 2.04 11.66
CA ARG A 54 1.20 1.09 12.08
C ARG A 54 0.56 0.42 10.87
N ARG A 55 0.14 1.21 9.87
CA ARG A 55 -0.48 0.70 8.63
C ARG A 55 0.47 -0.23 7.88
N MET A 56 1.75 0.12 7.76
CA MET A 56 2.75 -0.76 7.15
C MET A 56 2.99 -2.06 7.93
N ALA A 57 2.77 -2.04 9.25
CA ALA A 57 2.81 -3.23 10.08
C ALA A 57 1.49 -4.04 10.05
N GLY A 58 0.47 -3.58 9.32
CA GLY A 58 -0.83 -4.22 9.22
C GLY A 58 -1.80 -3.89 10.37
N TYR A 59 -1.50 -2.87 11.16
CA TYR A 59 -2.39 -2.39 12.22
C TYR A 59 -3.24 -1.23 11.71
N GLU A 60 -4.56 -1.36 11.85
CA GLU A 60 -5.51 -0.25 11.73
C GLU A 60 -5.92 0.19 13.14
N GLN A 61 -5.97 1.52 13.37
CA GLN A 61 -6.46 2.03 14.64
C GLN A 61 -7.99 1.91 14.68
N LEU A 62 -8.51 1.47 15.84
CA LEU A 62 -9.94 1.45 16.14
C LEU A 62 -10.51 2.85 16.38
N LEU A 63 -9.67 3.82 16.73
CA LEU A 63 -10.04 5.21 16.94
C LEU A 63 -9.54 6.03 15.76
N SER A 64 -10.43 6.82 15.15
CA SER A 64 -10.01 7.78 14.13
C SER A 64 -9.09 8.82 14.76
N GLU A 65 -7.97 9.06 14.08
CA GLU A 65 -7.10 10.17 14.42
C GLU A 65 -7.70 11.48 13.93
N GLU A 66 -7.03 12.60 14.23
CA GLU A 66 -7.42 13.89 13.68
C GLU A 66 -7.53 13.79 12.14
N PRO A 67 -8.59 14.34 11.53
CA PRO A 67 -8.87 14.17 10.09
C PRO A 67 -7.73 14.71 9.21
N ILE A 68 -6.98 15.70 9.69
CA ILE A 68 -5.80 16.22 9.00
C ILE A 68 -4.68 15.17 8.90
N ILE A 69 -4.50 14.34 9.93
CA ILE A 69 -3.48 13.29 9.94
C ILE A 69 -3.88 12.18 8.97
N GLU A 70 -5.14 11.72 9.04
CA GLU A 70 -5.67 10.71 8.11
C GLU A 70 -5.52 11.14 6.65
N TYR A 71 -5.82 12.40 6.34
CA TYR A 71 -5.63 12.98 5.02
C TYR A 71 -4.18 12.87 4.52
N TRP A 72 -3.21 13.25 5.35
CA TRP A 72 -1.79 13.18 4.98
C TRP A 72 -1.29 11.74 4.87
N VAL A 73 -1.74 10.85 5.75
CA VAL A 73 -1.39 9.43 5.69
C VAL A 73 -1.93 8.83 4.39
N GLY A 74 -3.19 9.11 4.02
CA GLY A 74 -3.78 8.66 2.75
C GLY A 74 -3.00 9.14 1.54
N ARG A 75 -2.70 10.45 1.49
CA ARG A 75 -1.91 11.05 0.40
C ARG A 75 -0.51 10.44 0.27
N VAL A 76 0.14 10.12 1.40
CA VAL A 76 1.46 9.47 1.39
C VAL A 76 1.37 8.02 0.90
N ILE A 77 0.33 7.28 1.28
CA ILE A 77 0.11 5.90 0.80
C ILE A 77 -0.11 5.88 -0.71
N GLU A 78 -0.99 6.74 -1.22
CA GLU A 78 -1.23 6.91 -2.66
C GLU A 78 0.09 7.17 -3.40
N HIS A 79 0.93 8.05 -2.87
CA HIS A 79 2.23 8.33 -3.47
C HIS A 79 3.22 7.16 -3.36
N MET A 80 3.14 6.35 -2.31
CA MET A 80 3.94 5.12 -2.19
C MET A 80 3.51 4.05 -3.20
N GLU A 81 2.22 3.99 -3.53
CA GLU A 81 1.65 3.14 -4.58
C GLU A 81 2.13 3.57 -5.96
N GLU A 82 2.03 4.86 -6.28
CA GLU A 82 2.54 5.44 -7.53
C GLU A 82 4.04 5.20 -7.72
N ALA A 83 4.82 5.31 -6.64
CA ALA A 83 6.26 5.07 -6.66
C ALA A 83 6.64 3.58 -6.74
N GLY A 84 5.67 2.66 -6.66
CA GLY A 84 5.91 1.21 -6.65
C GLY A 84 6.71 0.73 -5.43
N SER A 85 6.68 1.49 -4.33
CA SER A 85 7.57 1.29 -3.18
C SER A 85 6.89 0.60 -1.99
N LEU A 86 5.63 0.23 -2.12
CA LEU A 86 4.96 -0.64 -1.15
C LEU A 86 5.46 -2.09 -1.32
N PRO A 87 5.79 -2.81 -0.22
CA PRO A 87 5.95 -4.25 -0.32
C PRO A 87 4.63 -4.85 -0.83
N PRO A 88 4.67 -5.84 -1.75
CA PRO A 88 3.47 -6.54 -2.17
C PRO A 88 2.77 -7.10 -0.93
N ALA A 89 1.45 -6.96 -0.85
CA ALA A 89 0.65 -7.42 0.29
C ALA A 89 0.99 -8.87 0.64
N ALA A 90 1.77 -9.06 1.71
CA ALA A 90 2.36 -10.35 2.07
C ALA A 90 1.32 -11.34 2.63
N ARG A 91 0.12 -10.85 2.97
CA ARG A 91 -1.00 -11.66 3.42
C ARG A 91 -2.26 -11.23 2.68
N ARG A 92 -2.68 -12.03 1.71
CA ARG A 92 -4.08 -12.06 1.28
C ARG A 92 -4.77 -13.06 2.19
N GLU A 93 -5.78 -12.61 2.91
CA GLU A 93 -6.75 -13.54 3.47
C GLU A 93 -7.40 -14.26 2.28
N VAL A 94 -7.05 -15.53 2.11
CA VAL A 94 -7.76 -16.37 1.14
C VAL A 94 -9.11 -16.64 1.78
N PRO A 95 -10.24 -16.34 1.12
CA PRO A 95 -11.53 -16.80 1.61
C PRO A 95 -11.47 -18.31 1.69
N THR A 96 -11.36 -18.88 2.89
CA THR A 96 -11.48 -20.32 3.11
C THR A 96 -12.95 -20.69 3.09
N TRP A 97 -13.63 -20.38 1.99
CA TRP A 97 -14.88 -21.03 1.68
C TRP A 97 -14.51 -22.29 0.92
N PRO A 98 -15.13 -23.45 1.22
CA PRO A 98 -14.88 -24.66 0.46
C PRO A 98 -15.25 -24.37 -1.00
N THR A 99 -14.23 -24.20 -1.85
CA THR A 99 -14.44 -24.11 -3.29
C THR A 99 -14.94 -25.48 -3.73
N CYS A 100 -16.25 -25.60 -3.89
CA CYS A 100 -16.85 -26.71 -4.61
C CYS A 100 -16.20 -26.73 -6.00
N ALA A 101 -15.42 -27.77 -6.25
CA ALA A 101 -14.79 -28.03 -7.53
C ALA A 101 -15.86 -28.29 -8.60
N ALA A 102 -16.36 -27.23 -9.23
CA ALA A 102 -17.10 -27.33 -10.48
C ALA A 102 -16.08 -27.56 -11.60
N ARG A 103 -15.73 -28.84 -11.78
CA ARG A 103 -14.98 -29.35 -12.91
C ARG A 103 -15.69 -28.94 -14.21
N SER A 104 -14.93 -28.36 -15.13
CA SER A 104 -15.32 -28.06 -16.49
C SER A 104 -15.95 -29.28 -17.18
N ALA A 105 -17.15 -29.10 -17.73
CA ALA A 105 -17.62 -29.89 -18.86
C ALA A 105 -17.77 -28.96 -20.04
N ILE A 106 -16.77 -29.03 -20.92
CA ILE A 106 -16.73 -28.44 -22.24
C ILE A 106 -17.74 -29.21 -23.08
N CYS A 107 -18.72 -28.54 -23.68
CA CYS A 107 -19.47 -29.10 -24.79
C CYS A 107 -19.53 -28.06 -25.90
N SER A 108 -18.50 -28.08 -26.74
CA SER A 108 -18.50 -27.45 -28.05
C SER A 108 -19.18 -28.36 -29.07
N THR A 109 -19.61 -27.74 -30.18
CA THR A 109 -20.16 -28.31 -31.43
C THR A 109 -21.68 -28.56 -31.39
N SER A 110 -22.47 -28.30 -32.42
CA SER A 110 -22.36 -27.61 -33.71
C SER A 110 -23.74 -27.81 -34.36
N THR A 111 -24.12 -26.92 -35.29
CA THR A 111 -25.06 -27.20 -36.41
C THR A 111 -26.58 -26.98 -36.20
N LYS A 112 -27.07 -25.81 -36.64
CA LYS A 112 -28.41 -25.59 -37.28
C LYS A 112 -28.54 -26.52 -38.51
N PRO A 113 -29.74 -26.91 -39.03
CA PRO A 113 -30.84 -25.98 -39.35
C PRO A 113 -32.28 -26.57 -39.39
N SER A 114 -33.21 -25.69 -39.77
CA SER A 114 -34.37 -25.95 -40.66
C SER A 114 -35.78 -25.94 -40.06
N CYS A 115 -36.62 -25.20 -40.77
CA CYS A 115 -38.04 -24.91 -40.63
C CYS A 115 -38.93 -26.16 -40.52
N PHE A 116 -40.08 -26.04 -39.82
CA PHE A 116 -41.34 -26.59 -40.31
C PHE A 116 -42.55 -25.87 -39.71
N THR A 117 -43.46 -25.49 -40.60
CA THR A 117 -44.76 -24.80 -40.44
C THR A 117 -45.84 -25.74 -39.89
N ILE A 118 -46.81 -25.22 -39.12
CA ILE A 118 -48.26 -25.52 -39.26
C ILE A 118 -49.02 -24.21 -39.04
#